data_AF-A0A969M6M4-F1
#
_entry.id   AF-A0A969M6M4-F1
#
_cell.length_a   1.000
_cell.length_b   1.000
_cell.length_c   1.000
_cell.angle_alpha   90.00
_cell.angle_beta   90.00
_cell.angle_gamma   90.00
#
_symmetry.space_group_name_H-M   'P 1'
#
loop_
_entity.id
_entity.type
_entity.pdbx_description
1 polymer ?
#
loop_
_entity_poly.entity_id
_entity_poly.type
_entity_poly.pdbx_seq_one_letter_code
_entity_poly.pdbx_strand_id
1 'polypeptide(L)'
;MASTKSSPVTQWRKRRQRQGFVRVEVQVHKEDAGLLREVVAALGDPAREAETRAILREKIAPVRTRGLKALLAAAPLDEINLERSRDLGREIAL
;
A
#
# COMPACT_ATOMS: atom_id res chain seq x y z
N MET A 1 9.10 -45.11 -7.70
CA MET A 1 8.63 -43.71 -7.58
C MET A 1 9.83 -42.79 -7.73
N ALA A 2 9.95 -42.08 -8.85
CA ALA A 2 11.09 -41.22 -9.11
C ALA A 2 11.04 -39.99 -8.17
N SER A 3 12.00 -39.90 -7.26
CA SER A 3 12.23 -38.71 -6.45
C SER A 3 12.58 -37.55 -7.37
N THR A 4 11.62 -36.66 -7.62
CA THR A 4 11.84 -35.42 -8.35
C THR A 4 12.75 -34.54 -7.50
N LYS A 5 14.06 -34.72 -7.64
CA LYS A 5 15.07 -33.90 -6.97
C LYS A 5 14.74 -32.43 -7.29
N SER A 6 14.30 -31.69 -6.26
CA SER A 6 13.97 -30.28 -6.40
C SER A 6 15.15 -29.56 -7.04
N SER A 7 14.90 -28.87 -8.16
CA SER A 7 15.97 -28.14 -8.86
C SER A 7 16.65 -27.15 -7.91
N PRO A 8 17.95 -26.85 -8.12
CA PRO A 8 18.69 -25.87 -7.34
C PRO A 8 17.99 -24.50 -7.27
N VAL A 9 17.33 -24.11 -8.36
CA VAL A 9 16.53 -22.89 -8.47
C VAL A 9 15.33 -22.93 -7.52
N THR A 10 14.61 -24.05 -7.44
CA THR A 10 13.48 -24.21 -6.53
C THR A 10 13.91 -24.14 -5.06
N GLN A 11 15.07 -24.72 -4.72
CA GLN A 11 15.62 -24.61 -3.36
C GLN A 11 16.08 -23.19 -3.01
N TRP A 12 16.72 -22.49 -3.96
CA TRP A 12 17.10 -21.08 -3.80
C TRP A 12 15.86 -20.20 -3.58
N ARG A 13 14.79 -20.41 -4.36
CA ARG A 13 13.52 -19.70 -4.20
C ARG A 13 12.89 -19.94 -2.82
N LYS A 14 12.83 -21.19 -2.36
CA LYS A 14 12.33 -21.51 -1.02
C LYS A 14 13.15 -20.84 0.09
N ARG A 15 14.47 -20.73 -0.07
CA ARG A 15 15.33 -19.99 0.87
C ARG A 15 15.01 -18.49 0.86
N ARG A 16 14.90 -17.85 -0.30
CA ARG A 16 14.55 -16.42 -0.41
C ARG A 16 13.19 -16.11 0.20
N GLN A 17 12.20 -16.97 -0.02
CA GLN A 17 10.87 -16.80 0.58
C GLN A 17 10.89 -16.92 2.11
N ARG A 18 11.66 -17.87 2.67
CA ARG A 18 11.86 -17.98 4.12
C ARG A 18 12.57 -16.77 4.74
N GLN A 19 13.39 -16.08 3.95
CA GLN A 19 14.05 -14.83 4.33
C GLN A 19 13.13 -13.60 4.15
N GLY A 20 11.85 -13.80 3.83
CA GLY A 20 10.87 -12.72 3.70
C GLY A 20 10.86 -12.03 2.32
N PHE A 21 11.63 -12.51 1.35
CA PHE A 21 11.63 -11.94 0.00
C PHE A 21 10.45 -12.49 -0.82
N VAL A 22 9.70 -11.57 -1.44
CA VAL A 22 8.62 -11.88 -2.37
C VAL A 22 9.05 -11.49 -3.79
N ARG A 23 8.75 -12.32 -4.78
CA ARG A 23 8.98 -11.98 -6.19
C ARG A 23 7.80 -11.14 -6.68
N VAL A 24 8.12 -10.00 -7.27
CA VAL A 24 7.15 -9.13 -7.95
C VAL A 24 7.59 -9.03 -9.40
N GLU A 25 6.69 -9.33 -10.33
CA GLU A 25 6.89 -9.08 -11.75
C GLU A 25 6.22 -7.75 -12.10
N VAL A 26 6.99 -6.84 -12.73
CA VAL A 26 6.54 -5.51 -13.10
C VAL A 26 6.89 -5.24 -14.56
N GLN A 27 5.93 -4.65 -15.28
CA GLN A 27 6.15 -4.10 -16.62
C GLN A 27 6.27 -2.59 -16.48
N VAL A 28 7.34 -2.03 -17.02
CA VAL A 28 7.64 -0.60 -16.95
C VAL A 28 8.22 -0.10 -18.26
N HIS A 29 8.14 1.21 -18.47
CA HIS A 29 8.81 1.84 -19.60
C HIS A 29 10.32 1.65 -19.48
N LYS A 30 11.01 1.61 -20.63
CA LYS A 30 12.44 1.32 -20.71
C LYS A 30 13.27 2.34 -19.93
N GLU A 31 12.87 3.61 -19.94
CA GLU A 31 13.50 4.69 -19.18
C GLU A 31 13.43 4.49 -17.67
N ASP A 32 12.33 3.96 -17.14
CA ASP A 32 12.12 3.78 -15.71
C ASP A 32 12.80 2.53 -15.15
N ALA A 33 13.17 1.59 -16.02
CA ALA A 33 13.75 0.31 -15.61
C ALA A 33 15.09 0.46 -14.87
N GLY A 34 15.83 1.55 -15.09
CA GLY A 34 17.03 1.88 -14.33
C GLY A 34 16.67 2.34 -12.92
N LEU A 35 15.80 3.34 -12.82
CA LEU A 35 15.33 3.91 -11.56
C LEU A 35 14.74 2.86 -10.62
N LEU A 36 13.88 1.97 -11.13
CA LEU A 36 13.29 0.91 -10.32
C LEU A 36 14.32 -0.07 -9.75
N ARG A 37 15.41 -0.36 -10.47
CA ARG A 37 16.48 -1.21 -9.94
C ARG A 37 17.18 -0.55 -8.76
N GLU A 38 17.43 0.76 -8.84
CA GLU A 38 18.04 1.51 -7.74
C GLU A 38 17.12 1.59 -6.53
N VAL A 39 15.82 1.82 -6.74
CA VAL A 39 14.82 1.80 -5.66
C VAL A 39 14.79 0.43 -4.97
N VAL A 40 14.76 -0.66 -5.74
CA VAL A 40 14.78 -2.02 -5.18
C VAL A 40 16.10 -2.30 -4.44
N ALA A 41 17.23 -1.83 -4.96
CA ALA A 41 18.52 -1.95 -4.28
C ALA A 41 18.55 -1.19 -2.95
N ALA A 42 18.04 0.05 -2.93
CA ALA A 42 17.95 0.87 -1.72
C ALA A 42 17.00 0.27 -0.66
N LEU A 43 15.93 -0.40 -1.07
CA LEU A 43 15.05 -1.16 -0.17
C LEU A 43 15.69 -2.43 0.39
N GLY A 44 16.75 -2.94 -0.24
CA GLY A 44 17.52 -4.08 0.24
C GLY A 44 18.72 -3.70 1.11
N ASP A 45 19.05 -2.41 1.21
CA ASP A 45 20.16 -1.88 2.00
C ASP A 45 19.64 -1.44 3.38
N PRO A 46 20.04 -2.10 4.50
CA PRO A 46 19.57 -1.76 5.84
C PRO A 46 19.79 -0.30 6.25
N ALA A 47 20.83 0.35 5.70
CA ALA A 47 21.12 1.75 6.03
C ALA A 47 20.12 2.73 5.39
N ARG A 48 19.58 2.37 4.22
CA ARG A 48 18.71 3.24 3.39
C ARG A 48 17.27 2.76 3.32
N GLU A 49 16.99 1.55 3.79
CA GLU A 49 15.69 0.88 3.68
C GLU A 49 14.57 1.70 4.32
N ALA A 50 14.77 2.16 5.55
CA ALA A 50 13.74 2.85 6.33
C ALA A 50 13.33 4.18 5.69
N GLU A 51 14.31 4.98 5.29
CA GLU A 51 14.12 6.26 4.61
C GLU A 51 13.46 6.07 3.25
N THR A 52 14.00 5.17 2.42
CA THR A 52 13.45 4.87 1.09
C THR A 52 11.99 4.44 1.20
N ARG A 53 11.67 3.57 2.16
CA ARG A 53 10.30 3.11 2.41
C ARG A 53 9.36 4.24 2.85
N ALA A 54 9.85 5.19 3.66
CA ALA A 54 9.06 6.33 4.09
C ALA A 54 8.67 7.21 2.89
N ILE A 55 9.64 7.54 2.03
CA ILE A 55 9.43 8.36 0.82
C ILE A 55 8.41 7.69 -0.12
N LEU A 56 8.58 6.39 -0.41
CA LEU A 56 7.65 5.67 -1.29
C LEU A 56 6.23 5.63 -0.73
N ARG A 57 6.07 5.51 0.59
CA ARG A 57 4.74 5.55 1.23
C ARG A 57 4.10 6.93 1.21
N GLU A 58 4.89 7.97 1.33
CA GLU A 58 4.39 9.34 1.33
C GLU A 58 3.98 9.79 -0.08
N LYS A 59 4.82 9.49 -1.09
CA LYS A 59 4.66 10.05 -2.44
C LYS A 59 3.93 9.15 -3.43
N ILE A 60 3.99 7.82 -3.24
CA ILE A 60 3.54 6.86 -4.27
C ILE A 60 2.41 5.98 -3.75
N ALA A 61 2.50 5.49 -2.50
CA ALA A 61 1.41 4.68 -1.97
C ALA A 61 0.13 5.51 -1.98
N PRO A 62 -0.98 4.99 -2.52
CA PRO A 62 -2.25 5.68 -2.43
C PRO A 62 -2.48 5.98 -0.96
N VAL A 63 -2.82 7.25 -0.65
CA VAL A 63 -3.30 7.62 0.67
C VAL A 63 -4.41 6.63 0.96
N ARG A 64 -4.14 5.62 1.80
CA ARG A 64 -5.20 4.79 2.34
C ARG A 64 -6.00 5.78 3.12
N THR A 65 -7.05 6.31 2.53
CA THR A 65 -8.02 7.16 3.19
C THR A 65 -8.49 6.30 4.35
N ARG A 66 -7.89 6.60 5.51
CA ARG A 66 -8.28 6.02 6.79
C ARG A 66 -9.80 6.20 6.84
N GLY A 67 -10.52 5.17 7.29
CA GLY A 67 -11.97 5.06 7.10
C GLY A 67 -12.74 6.34 7.47
N LEU A 68 -13.99 6.45 7.01
CA LEU A 68 -14.91 7.61 7.07
C LEU A 68 -14.47 8.83 7.91
N LYS A 69 -14.15 8.65 9.19
CA LYS A 69 -13.59 9.70 10.06
C LYS A 69 -12.42 10.49 9.44
N ALA A 70 -11.45 9.86 8.79
CA ALA A 70 -10.33 10.59 8.21
C ALA A 70 -10.67 11.26 6.88
N LEU A 71 -11.63 10.71 6.14
CA LEU A 71 -12.21 11.39 4.98
C LEU A 71 -12.95 12.66 5.41
N LEU A 72 -13.76 12.59 6.46
CA LEU A 72 -14.45 13.75 7.02
C LEU A 72 -13.48 14.80 7.57
N ALA A 73 -12.38 14.39 8.19
CA ALA A 73 -11.36 15.32 8.70
C ALA A 73 -10.56 16.02 7.58
N ALA A 74 -10.42 15.39 6.41
CA ALA A 74 -9.70 15.94 5.27
C ALA A 74 -10.64 16.64 4.25
N ALA A 75 -11.95 16.51 4.42
CA ALA A 75 -12.94 17.12 3.55
C ALA A 75 -13.06 18.62 3.85
N PRO A 76 -13.19 19.47 2.82
CA PRO A 76 -13.47 20.90 3.00
C PRO A 76 -14.94 21.06 3.40
N LEU A 77 -15.23 20.88 4.69
CA LEU A 77 -16.60 20.94 5.25
C LEU A 77 -17.06 22.39 5.53
N ASP A 78 -16.20 23.38 5.31
CA ASP A 78 -16.46 24.79 5.62
C ASP A 78 -17.67 25.37 4.86
N GLU A 79 -18.04 24.78 3.72
CA GLU A 79 -19.18 25.20 2.88
C GLU A 79 -20.44 24.34 3.08
N ILE A 80 -20.41 23.34 3.97
CA ILE A 80 -21.52 22.40 4.16
C ILE A 80 -22.19 22.67 5.50
N ASN A 81 -23.47 23.03 5.47
CA ASN A 81 -24.27 23.12 6.69
C ASN A 81 -24.55 21.71 7.24
N LEU A 82 -23.84 21.35 8.33
CA LEU A 82 -24.00 20.08 9.03
C LEU A 82 -25.07 20.14 10.13
N GLU A 83 -25.71 21.29 10.35
CA GLU A 83 -26.77 21.38 11.34
C GLU A 83 -27.99 20.58 10.92
N ARG A 84 -28.42 19.70 11.83
CA ARG A 84 -29.68 18.98 11.65
C ARG A 84 -30.82 19.92 12.01
N SER A 85 -31.68 20.22 11.04
CA SER A 85 -32.97 20.87 11.31
C SER A 85 -33.73 20.07 12.37
N ARG A 86 -34.19 20.75 13.43
CA ARG A 86 -35.02 20.12 14.47
C ARG A 86 -36.39 19.84 13.88
N ASP A 87 -36.55 18.65 13.32
CA ASP A 87 -37.86 18.12 12.99
C ASP A 87 -38.54 17.71 14.30
N LEU A 88 -39.63 18.41 14.65
CA LEU A 88 -40.42 18.16 15.86
C LEU A 88 -41.34 16.95 15.71
N GLY A 89 -41.21 16.19 14.62
CA GLY A 89 -41.98 14.98 14.37
C GLY A 89 -43.31 15.29 13.72
N ARG A 90 -43.93 14.24 13.17
CA ARG A 90 -45.26 14.29 12.57
C ARG A 90 -46.30 14.06 13.66
N GLU A 91 -47.41 14.79 13.62
CA GLU A 91 -48.55 14.48 14.49
C GLU A 91 -48.99 13.03 14.25
N ILE A 92 -48.94 12.23 15.32
CA ILE A 92 -49.44 10.85 15.31
C ILE A 92 -50.76 10.88 16.07
N ALA A 93 -51.85 10.51 15.40
CA ALA A 93 -53.11 10.27 16.08
C ALA A 93 -52.98 8.98 16.90
N LEU A 94 -53.21 9.10 18.22
CA LEU A 94 -53.31 7.97 19.15
C LEU A 94 -54.60 7.18 18.92
#